data_AF-A0A7C6JT65-F1
#
_entry.id   AF-A0A7C6JT65-F1
#
_cell.length_a   1.000
_cell.length_b   1.000
_cell.length_c   1.000
_cell.angle_alpha   90.00
_cell.angle_beta   90.00
_cell.angle_gamma   90.00
#
_symmetry.space_group_name_H-M   'P 1'
#
loop_
_entity.id
_entity.type
_entity.pdbx_description
1 polymer ?
#
loop_
_entity_poly.entity_id
_entity_poly.type
_entity_poly.pdbx_seq_one_letter_code
_entity_poly.pdbx_strand_id
1 'polypeptide(L)'
;MSTIDENSLRKIFDSSFDEIFVTDSQGVVLLVNSACERLYDIPAAQLIGKRVNELEQEGVFTPSVTPLVLKEKKRVTIIQETRTGRKIIVTGNPVFDAKGKVVFIVYNSRDITELLTAGLELESETKAASKALSDLSYISLECEEEKPISCSTKMKEILSIAERIARVDSAVLILGESGVGKEVVARYIHNHSYRNGQAFVPINCSAIPEQLLESELFGYEGGAFTGARKQGKKGLLELANGGTVFFDEIAELPLNLQAKLLRVIQSQRLVRVGGTSQIRLDVRIMSATNDDLAKLVKQKKFRDDLYYRINVIPVEIPPLRERKEDIYPLVMHFLSRFNKKYRTEKRITKEAMDLLIGYDWPGNVREVGNMVERVAAMTIEDDILAKDLPEKLLTKGTFDQGTVFVHEIMPLKQAVASVEKQLMLRAYKESKSTYAIAERLGISQSSAVRKLNKYFGDVKERLG
;
A
#
# COMPACT_ATOMS: atom_id res chain seq x y z
N MET A 1 -8.47 -6.71 38.05
CA MET A 1 -9.35 -5.79 37.31
C MET A 1 -10.64 -6.55 37.07
N SER A 2 -11.84 -6.11 37.43
CA SER A 2 -12.40 -4.79 37.75
C SER A 2 -13.80 -5.03 38.34
N THR A 3 -14.40 -4.05 39.01
CA THR A 3 -15.87 -3.96 39.04
C THR A 3 -16.26 -2.51 38.81
N ILE A 4 -16.14 -2.07 37.56
CA ILE A 4 -16.95 -0.93 37.09
C ILE A 4 -18.35 -1.52 36.89
N ASP A 5 -19.31 -1.06 37.68
CA ASP A 5 -20.71 -1.47 37.55
C ASP A 5 -21.36 -0.88 36.29
N GLU A 6 -22.49 -1.45 35.88
CA GLU A 6 -23.18 -1.08 34.63
C GLU A 6 -23.55 0.42 34.58
N ASN A 7 -23.90 1.02 35.72
CA ASN A 7 -24.23 2.44 35.78
C ASN A 7 -22.97 3.31 35.58
N SER A 8 -21.83 2.90 36.15
CA SER A 8 -20.54 3.56 35.89
C SER A 8 -20.08 3.40 34.44
N LEU A 9 -20.28 2.24 33.81
CA LEU A 9 -20.01 2.05 32.38
C LEU A 9 -20.88 2.97 31.51
N ARG A 10 -22.17 3.12 31.86
CA ARG A 10 -23.08 4.03 31.15
C ARG A 10 -22.62 5.48 31.26
N LYS A 11 -22.20 5.92 32.45
CA LYS A 11 -21.66 7.27 32.65
C LYS A 11 -20.38 7.51 31.85
N ILE A 12 -19.48 6.51 31.78
CA ILE A 12 -18.26 6.60 30.96
C ILE A 12 -18.63 6.71 29.47
N PHE A 13 -19.57 5.88 29.01
CA PHE A 13 -20.07 5.86 27.65
C PHE A 13 -20.69 7.22 27.24
N ASP A 14 -21.53 7.80 28.11
CA ASP A 14 -22.17 9.10 27.88
C ASP A 14 -21.23 10.31 28.14
N SER A 15 -20.06 10.10 28.75
CA SER A 15 -19.03 11.15 28.92
C SER A 15 -18.10 11.31 27.72
N SER A 16 -18.12 10.37 26.77
CA SER A 16 -17.31 10.46 25.56
C SER A 16 -17.74 11.63 24.71
N PHE A 17 -16.78 12.48 24.32
CA PHE A 17 -17.03 13.60 23.41
C PHE A 17 -17.37 13.12 21.99
N ASP A 18 -16.70 12.06 21.55
CA ASP A 18 -17.00 11.39 20.29
C ASP A 18 -18.26 10.53 20.47
N GLU A 19 -19.06 10.47 19.41
CA GLU A 19 -20.22 9.57 19.38
C GLU A 19 -19.75 8.12 19.38
N ILE A 20 -20.38 7.33 20.23
CA ILE A 20 -20.30 5.88 20.17
C ILE A 20 -21.69 5.37 19.83
N PHE A 21 -21.79 4.75 18.67
CA PHE A 21 -23.01 4.16 18.13
C PHE A 21 -22.77 2.66 17.97
N VAL A 22 -23.78 1.83 18.19
CA VAL A 22 -23.65 0.38 18.08
C VAL A 22 -24.87 -0.19 17.39
N THR A 23 -24.65 -1.06 16.40
CA THR A 23 -25.71 -1.81 15.72
C THR A 23 -25.49 -3.31 15.83
N ASP A 24 -26.55 -4.06 15.56
CA ASP A 24 -26.43 -5.49 15.29
C ASP A 24 -25.92 -5.78 13.86
N SER A 25 -25.76 -7.07 13.54
CA SER A 25 -25.37 -7.53 12.20
C SER A 25 -26.33 -7.15 11.04
N GLN A 26 -27.53 -6.64 11.35
CA GLN A 26 -28.55 -6.22 10.39
C GLN A 26 -28.67 -4.69 10.31
N GLY A 27 -27.82 -3.96 11.03
CA GLY A 27 -27.83 -2.49 11.07
C GLY A 27 -28.95 -1.91 11.93
N VAL A 28 -29.53 -2.66 12.86
CA VAL A 28 -30.48 -2.14 13.87
C VAL A 28 -29.69 -1.50 15.01
N VAL A 29 -30.02 -0.28 15.38
CA VAL A 29 -29.35 0.45 16.47
C VAL A 29 -29.66 -0.20 17.81
N LEU A 30 -28.61 -0.62 18.52
CA LEU A 30 -28.70 -1.23 19.85
C LEU A 30 -28.37 -0.23 20.95
N LEU A 31 -27.36 0.61 20.71
CA LEU A 31 -26.81 1.49 21.72
C LEU A 31 -26.24 2.75 21.08
N VAL A 32 -26.43 3.88 21.74
CA VAL A 32 -25.92 5.17 21.31
C VAL A 32 -25.74 6.06 22.54
N ASN A 33 -24.64 6.81 22.59
CA ASN A 33 -24.33 7.73 23.67
C ASN A 33 -24.93 9.12 23.44
N SER A 34 -24.98 9.93 24.49
CA SER A 34 -25.52 11.30 24.49
C SER A 34 -24.95 12.23 23.39
N ALA A 35 -23.73 11.96 22.92
CA ALA A 35 -23.07 12.77 21.88
C ALA A 35 -23.84 12.79 20.55
N CYS A 36 -24.67 11.77 20.26
CA CYS A 36 -25.48 11.74 19.03
C CYS A 36 -26.49 12.88 18.94
N GLU A 37 -27.01 13.35 20.09
CA GLU A 37 -28.07 14.36 20.13
C GLU A 37 -27.56 15.69 19.56
N ARG A 38 -26.30 16.01 19.84
CA ARG A 38 -25.59 17.15 19.27
C ARG A 38 -25.33 17.02 17.77
N LEU A 39 -25.07 15.80 17.28
CA LEU A 39 -24.71 15.56 15.88
C LEU A 39 -25.94 15.56 14.96
N TYR A 40 -27.04 14.93 15.39
CA TYR A 40 -28.22 14.70 14.54
C TYR A 40 -29.43 15.56 14.91
N ASP A 41 -29.41 16.22 16.07
CA ASP A 41 -30.57 16.92 16.65
C ASP A 41 -31.77 15.97 16.84
N ILE A 42 -31.47 14.78 17.36
CA ILE A 42 -32.44 13.70 17.65
C ILE A 42 -32.07 13.08 19.01
N PRO A 43 -33.04 12.92 19.94
CA PRO A 43 -32.78 12.26 21.22
C PRO A 43 -32.28 10.82 21.03
N ALA A 44 -31.30 10.39 21.83
CA ALA A 44 -30.68 9.06 21.70
C ALA A 44 -31.72 7.92 21.74
N ALA A 45 -32.76 8.07 22.57
CA ALA A 45 -33.86 7.12 22.71
C ALA A 45 -34.66 6.89 21.41
N GLN A 46 -34.71 7.87 20.50
CA GLN A 46 -35.44 7.76 19.23
C GLN A 46 -34.63 7.05 18.14
N LEU A 47 -33.32 6.90 18.34
CA LEU A 47 -32.43 6.20 17.41
C LEU A 47 -32.39 4.69 17.70
N ILE A 48 -32.51 4.30 18.97
CA ILE A 48 -32.52 2.91 19.40
C ILE A 48 -33.66 2.15 18.73
N GLY A 49 -33.35 1.00 18.13
CA GLY A 49 -34.32 0.13 17.44
C GLY A 49 -34.60 0.49 15.99
N LYS A 50 -34.17 1.67 15.49
CA LYS A 50 -34.27 2.01 14.07
C LYS A 50 -33.20 1.28 13.25
N ARG A 51 -33.41 1.13 11.94
CA ARG A 51 -32.36 0.63 11.04
C ARG A 51 -31.53 1.79 10.48
N VAL A 52 -30.22 1.60 10.39
CA VAL A 52 -29.32 2.62 9.82
C VAL A 52 -29.70 3.02 8.39
N ASN A 53 -30.20 2.09 7.58
CA ASN A 53 -30.64 2.41 6.22
C ASN A 53 -31.92 3.27 6.22
N GLU A 54 -32.80 3.11 7.20
CA GLU A 54 -33.98 3.98 7.37
C GLU A 54 -33.54 5.37 7.81
N LEU A 55 -32.60 5.46 8.76
CA LEU A 55 -32.02 6.73 9.20
C LEU A 55 -31.34 7.49 8.05
N GLU A 56 -30.66 6.78 7.15
CA GLU A 56 -30.08 7.36 5.94
C GLU A 56 -31.15 7.85 4.96
N GLN A 57 -32.23 7.08 4.75
CA GLN A 57 -33.36 7.48 3.91
C GLN A 57 -34.15 8.67 4.48
N GLU A 58 -34.28 8.74 5.81
CA GLU A 58 -34.85 9.86 6.56
C GLU A 58 -33.92 11.10 6.53
N GLY A 59 -32.71 10.98 5.98
CA GLY A 59 -31.75 12.06 5.85
C GLY A 59 -31.05 12.44 7.16
N VAL A 60 -31.06 11.55 8.16
CA VAL A 60 -30.38 11.79 9.45
C VAL A 60 -28.87 11.94 9.25
N PHE A 61 -28.30 11.10 8.38
CA PHE A 61 -26.93 11.19 7.89
C PHE A 61 -26.80 10.51 6.53
N THR A 62 -25.80 10.89 5.74
CA THR A 62 -25.46 10.21 4.48
C THR A 62 -23.98 10.42 4.12
N PRO A 63 -23.28 9.42 3.54
CA PRO A 63 -23.71 8.05 3.32
C PRO A 63 -23.54 7.16 4.57
N SER A 64 -24.28 6.06 4.69
CA SER A 64 -24.09 5.08 5.77
C SER A 64 -22.80 4.27 5.63
N VAL A 65 -22.05 4.09 6.72
CA VAL A 65 -20.84 3.23 6.74
C VAL A 65 -21.17 1.74 6.89
N THR A 66 -22.38 1.42 7.35
CA THR A 66 -22.81 0.04 7.66
C THR A 66 -22.71 -0.92 6.46
N PRO A 67 -23.15 -0.57 5.25
CA PRO A 67 -23.02 -1.46 4.09
C PRO A 67 -21.57 -1.82 3.77
N LEU A 68 -20.65 -0.88 3.93
CA LEU A 68 -19.22 -1.08 3.67
C LEU A 68 -18.59 -2.00 4.72
N VAL A 69 -18.92 -1.80 6.00
CA VAL A 69 -18.41 -2.66 7.10
C VAL A 69 -18.90 -4.09 6.95
N LEU A 70 -20.18 -4.30 6.60
CA LEU A 70 -20.75 -5.64 6.41
C LEU A 70 -20.19 -6.35 5.19
N LYS A 71 -19.95 -5.60 4.10
CA LYS A 71 -19.35 -6.14 2.86
C LYS A 71 -17.89 -6.55 3.08
N GLU A 72 -17.09 -5.67 3.64
CA GLU A 72 -15.64 -5.87 3.77
C GLU A 72 -15.27 -6.73 5.00
N LYS A 73 -16.16 -6.84 5.99
CA LYS A 73 -15.91 -7.49 7.29
C LYS A 73 -14.61 -7.00 7.94
N LYS A 74 -14.32 -5.71 7.79
CA LYS A 74 -13.14 -5.03 8.30
C LYS A 74 -13.55 -3.65 8.80
N ARG A 75 -12.65 -3.00 9.56
CA ARG A 75 -12.81 -1.60 9.95
C ARG A 75 -12.89 -0.71 8.70
N VAL A 76 -13.89 0.16 8.63
CA VAL A 76 -14.08 1.14 7.55
C VAL A 76 -14.28 2.53 8.15
N THR A 77 -13.66 3.54 7.55
CA THR A 77 -13.83 4.95 7.93
C THR A 77 -14.31 5.76 6.73
N ILE A 78 -15.34 6.58 6.91
CA ILE A 78 -15.89 7.50 5.90
C ILE A 78 -16.23 8.85 6.52
N ILE A 79 -16.47 9.87 5.70
CA ILE A 79 -17.10 11.12 6.14
C ILE A 79 -18.58 11.03 5.84
N GLN A 80 -19.41 11.32 6.85
CA GLN A 80 -20.85 11.47 6.72
C GLN A 80 -21.25 12.93 6.91
N GLU A 81 -22.27 13.35 6.18
CA GLU A 81 -22.95 14.62 6.38
C GLU A 81 -24.24 14.34 7.14
N THR A 82 -24.42 15.02 8.28
CA THR A 82 -25.63 14.90 9.10
C THR A 82 -26.73 15.83 8.58
N ARG A 83 -27.97 15.58 9.00
CA ARG A 83 -29.12 16.47 8.72
C ARG A 83 -28.90 17.91 9.15
N THR A 84 -28.09 18.13 10.19
CA THR A 84 -27.76 19.46 10.72
C THR A 84 -26.68 20.17 9.90
N GLY A 85 -26.19 19.56 8.82
CA GLY A 85 -25.12 20.07 7.97
C GLY A 85 -23.72 19.87 8.55
N ARG A 86 -23.60 19.12 9.66
CA ARG A 86 -22.29 18.80 10.24
C ARG A 86 -21.62 17.71 9.42
N LYS A 87 -20.30 17.80 9.31
CA LYS A 87 -19.47 16.76 8.70
C LYS A 87 -18.80 15.98 9.81
N ILE A 88 -19.08 14.69 9.86
CA ILE A 88 -18.56 13.78 10.88
C ILE A 88 -17.69 12.71 10.22
N ILE A 89 -16.52 12.44 10.79
CA ILE A 89 -15.70 11.27 10.41
C ILE A 89 -16.17 10.07 11.22
N VAL A 90 -16.63 9.03 10.54
CA VAL A 90 -17.25 7.85 11.16
C VAL A 90 -16.44 6.62 10.86
N THR A 91 -16.00 5.93 11.91
CA THR A 91 -15.28 4.67 11.82
C THR A 91 -16.14 3.54 12.35
N GLY A 92 -16.58 2.63 11.48
CA GLY A 92 -17.28 1.41 11.86
C GLY A 92 -16.33 0.24 12.05
N ASN A 93 -16.39 -0.40 13.22
CA ASN A 93 -15.58 -1.55 13.60
C ASN A 93 -16.49 -2.78 13.81
N PRO A 94 -16.39 -3.83 12.99
CA PRO A 94 -17.16 -5.05 13.20
C PRO A 94 -16.59 -5.86 14.38
N VAL A 95 -17.47 -6.34 15.25
CA VAL A 95 -17.17 -7.24 16.36
C VAL A 95 -17.65 -8.64 16.01
N PHE A 96 -16.78 -9.63 16.14
CA PHE A 96 -17.04 -11.00 15.69
C PHE A 96 -17.30 -11.96 16.85
N ASP A 97 -18.12 -12.99 16.60
CA ASP A 97 -18.21 -14.16 17.48
C ASP A 97 -17.02 -15.11 17.26
N ALA A 98 -16.95 -16.16 18.09
CA ALA A 98 -15.95 -17.23 17.97
C ALA A 98 -15.99 -18.00 16.63
N LYS A 99 -17.04 -17.82 15.82
CA LYS A 99 -17.22 -18.44 14.50
C LYS A 99 -16.91 -17.47 13.35
N GLY A 100 -16.43 -16.26 13.65
CA GLY A 100 -16.08 -15.25 12.65
C GLY A 100 -17.29 -14.53 12.01
N LYS A 101 -18.47 -14.61 12.61
CA LYS A 101 -19.66 -13.86 12.18
C LYS A 101 -19.72 -12.52 12.91
N VAL A 102 -20.06 -11.45 12.20
CA VAL A 102 -20.30 -10.13 12.81
C VAL A 102 -21.51 -10.22 13.75
N VAL A 103 -21.31 -9.88 15.01
CA VAL A 103 -22.36 -9.80 16.05
C VAL A 103 -22.84 -8.36 16.19
N PHE A 104 -21.89 -7.42 16.30
CA PHE A 104 -22.16 -6.00 16.43
C PHE A 104 -21.25 -5.19 15.51
N ILE A 105 -21.64 -3.96 15.20
CA ILE A 105 -20.75 -2.96 14.63
C ILE A 105 -20.70 -1.78 15.59
N VAL A 106 -19.51 -1.40 16.00
CA VAL A 106 -19.26 -0.25 16.86
C VAL A 106 -18.73 0.88 16.01
N TYR A 107 -19.47 1.99 15.98
CA TYR A 107 -19.10 3.20 15.27
C TYR A 107 -18.56 4.22 16.26
N ASN A 108 -17.46 4.87 15.88
CA ASN A 108 -16.99 6.07 16.54
C ASN A 108 -17.08 7.23 15.53
N SER A 109 -17.77 8.31 15.92
CA SER A 109 -17.95 9.48 15.07
C SER A 109 -17.43 10.74 15.75
N ARG A 110 -16.64 11.51 15.00
CA ARG A 110 -16.12 12.81 15.44
C ARG A 110 -16.57 13.92 14.51
N ASP A 111 -17.05 15.01 15.09
CA ASP A 111 -17.36 16.24 14.35
C ASP A 111 -16.08 16.93 13.88
N ILE A 112 -15.98 17.15 12.58
CA ILE A 112 -14.86 17.83 11.92
C ILE A 112 -15.34 19.09 11.19
N THR A 113 -16.56 19.56 11.47
CA THR A 113 -17.16 20.72 10.79
C THR A 113 -16.31 21.96 10.96
N GLU A 114 -15.94 22.33 12.20
CA GLU A 114 -15.07 23.49 12.46
C GLU A 114 -13.68 23.34 11.86
N LEU A 115 -13.12 22.13 11.85
CA LEU A 115 -11.83 21.87 11.21
C LEU A 115 -11.90 22.05 9.69
N LEU A 116 -13.00 21.64 9.07
CA LEU A 116 -13.22 21.86 7.64
C LEU A 116 -13.51 23.32 7.33
N THR A 117 -14.34 24.00 8.12
CA THR A 117 -14.66 25.43 7.94
C THR A 117 -13.45 26.32 8.19
N ALA A 118 -12.66 26.06 9.23
CA ALA A 118 -11.40 26.75 9.47
C ALA A 118 -10.41 26.49 8.32
N GLY A 119 -10.39 25.27 7.77
CA GLY A 119 -9.67 24.97 6.53
C GLY A 119 -10.10 25.88 5.38
N LEU A 120 -11.41 26.00 5.15
CA LEU A 120 -12.02 26.85 4.11
C LEU A 120 -11.80 28.36 4.35
N GLU A 121 -11.75 28.83 5.59
CA GLU A 121 -11.47 30.23 5.92
C GLU A 121 -9.98 30.56 5.70
N LEU A 122 -9.09 29.64 6.05
CA LEU A 122 -7.65 29.72 5.77
C LEU A 122 -7.32 29.61 4.27
N GLU A 123 -8.21 29.03 3.44
CA GLU A 123 -8.13 29.06 1.97
C GLU A 123 -8.21 30.48 1.41
N SER A 124 -8.96 31.38 2.07
CA SER A 124 -9.19 32.74 1.55
C SER A 124 -8.01 33.68 1.79
N GLU A 125 -7.14 33.38 2.76
CA GLU A 125 -6.12 34.33 3.21
C GLU A 125 -4.66 33.94 2.91
N THR A 126 -4.27 32.68 2.65
CA THR A 126 -2.83 32.39 2.48
C THR A 126 -2.42 31.27 1.51
N LYS A 127 -1.22 31.47 0.91
CA LYS A 127 -0.42 30.52 0.11
C LYS A 127 -0.09 29.19 0.83
N ALA A 128 -0.38 29.05 2.12
CA ALA A 128 -0.20 27.81 2.86
C ALA A 128 -1.30 26.76 2.57
N ALA A 129 -2.44 27.19 2.01
CA ALA A 129 -3.58 26.33 1.70
C ALA A 129 -3.29 25.30 0.57
N SER A 130 -2.34 25.57 -0.33
CA SER A 130 -1.89 24.58 -1.33
C SER A 130 -1.23 23.36 -0.69
N LYS A 131 -0.62 23.51 0.49
CA LYS A 131 -0.01 22.44 1.27
C LYS A 131 -1.03 21.64 2.09
N ALA A 132 -2.16 22.24 2.46
CA ALA A 132 -3.27 21.51 3.09
C ALA A 132 -4.11 20.73 2.07
N LEU A 133 -4.19 21.21 0.82
CA LEU A 133 -4.84 20.48 -0.28
C LEU A 133 -4.05 19.23 -0.73
N SER A 134 -2.73 19.18 -0.53
CA SER A 134 -1.97 17.92 -0.67
C SER A 134 -2.28 16.90 0.43
N ASP A 135 -2.81 17.35 1.57
CA ASP A 135 -3.16 16.49 2.70
C ASP A 135 -4.64 16.04 2.65
N LEU A 136 -5.51 16.75 1.93
CA LEU A 136 -6.95 16.46 1.82
C LEU A 136 -7.35 15.66 0.55
N SER A 137 -6.40 15.27 -0.29
CA SER A 137 -6.65 14.19 -1.27
C SER A 137 -6.77 12.88 -0.51
N TYR A 138 -8.01 12.47 -0.21
CA TYR A 138 -8.36 11.24 0.49
C TYR A 138 -7.36 10.10 0.27
N ILE A 139 -6.77 9.63 1.38
CA ILE A 139 -5.74 8.58 1.53
C ILE A 139 -4.28 9.10 1.50
N SER A 140 -3.93 9.95 2.47
CA SER A 140 -2.57 10.04 3.02
C SER A 140 -2.61 9.80 4.54
N LEU A 141 -3.33 8.75 4.97
CA LEU A 141 -3.13 8.21 6.31
C LEU A 141 -1.71 7.63 6.35
N GLU A 142 -0.84 8.31 7.11
CA GLU A 142 0.59 8.06 7.31
C GLU A 142 1.53 8.50 6.17
N CYS A 143 1.83 9.79 6.08
CA CYS A 143 3.06 10.26 5.44
C CYS A 143 3.74 11.31 6.35
N GLU A 144 4.52 10.84 7.34
CA GLU A 144 5.78 11.55 7.63
C GLU A 144 6.49 11.71 6.28
N GLU A 145 7.07 12.88 5.99
CA GLU A 145 7.79 13.17 4.74
C GLU A 145 8.66 11.98 4.29
N GLU A 146 8.15 11.12 3.40
CA GLU A 146 8.85 9.92 2.95
C GLU A 146 9.94 10.35 1.97
N LYS A 147 11.07 10.80 2.52
CA LYS A 147 12.30 11.00 1.76
C LYS A 147 12.70 9.64 1.15
N PRO A 148 13.15 9.60 -0.11
CA PRO A 148 13.69 8.38 -0.68
C PRO A 148 14.79 7.81 0.20
N ILE A 149 14.65 6.55 0.62
CA ILE A 149 15.63 5.85 1.44
C ILE A 149 16.55 5.09 0.51
N SER A 150 17.82 5.46 0.49
CA SER A 150 18.81 4.78 -0.32
C SER A 150 20.25 4.97 0.14
N CYS A 151 21.03 3.91 0.04
CA CYS A 151 22.47 3.89 0.15
C CYS A 151 23.18 3.43 -1.15
N SER A 152 22.47 2.80 -2.07
CA SER A 152 23.00 2.27 -3.33
C SER A 152 23.45 3.39 -4.29
N THR A 153 24.55 3.16 -4.99
CA THR A 153 25.09 4.13 -5.97
C THR A 153 24.11 4.38 -7.11
N LYS A 154 23.48 3.33 -7.63
CA LYS A 154 22.48 3.41 -8.71
C LYS A 154 21.34 4.36 -8.36
N MET A 155 20.77 4.21 -7.17
CA MET A 155 19.64 5.04 -6.76
C MET A 155 20.07 6.46 -6.39
N LYS A 156 21.27 6.66 -5.83
CA LYS A 156 21.84 8.01 -5.63
C LYS A 156 22.02 8.77 -6.95
N GLU A 157 22.48 8.11 -8.00
CA GLU A 157 22.57 8.71 -9.34
C GLU A 157 21.18 9.12 -9.86
N ILE A 158 20.17 8.26 -9.70
CA ILE A 158 18.77 8.57 -10.06
C ILE A 158 18.25 9.77 -9.28
N LEU A 159 18.51 9.85 -7.97
CA LEU A 159 18.09 10.98 -7.15
C LEU A 159 18.79 12.28 -7.55
N SER A 160 20.08 12.22 -7.91
CA SER A 160 20.81 13.38 -8.45
C SER A 160 20.22 13.85 -9.79
N ILE A 161 19.87 12.91 -10.67
CA ILE A 161 19.16 13.22 -11.91
C ILE A 161 17.78 13.83 -11.61
N ALA A 162 17.04 13.27 -10.66
CA ALA A 162 15.73 13.76 -10.23
C ALA A 162 15.79 15.21 -9.72
N GLU A 163 16.82 15.60 -8.97
CA GLU A 163 17.04 16.99 -8.54
C GLU A 163 17.27 17.95 -9.72
N ARG A 164 18.04 17.51 -10.73
CA ARG A 164 18.26 18.31 -11.93
C ARG A 164 16.97 18.47 -12.74
N ILE A 165 16.20 17.39 -12.86
CA ILE A 165 14.89 17.37 -13.53
C ILE A 165 13.88 18.25 -12.78
N ALA A 166 13.98 18.36 -11.45
CA ALA A 166 13.09 19.17 -10.66
C ALA A 166 13.11 20.66 -11.05
N ARG A 167 14.26 21.15 -11.56
CA ARG A 167 14.48 22.55 -12.01
C ARG A 167 13.88 22.87 -13.39
N VAL A 168 13.28 21.90 -14.07
CA VAL A 168 12.60 22.15 -15.35
C VAL A 168 11.14 21.70 -15.27
N ASP A 169 10.30 22.28 -16.11
CA ASP A 169 8.85 21.99 -16.14
C ASP A 169 8.48 20.93 -17.19
N SER A 170 9.49 20.25 -17.75
CA SER A 170 9.31 19.18 -18.75
C SER A 170 8.56 17.98 -18.17
N ALA A 171 7.81 17.31 -19.04
CA ALA A 171 7.13 16.06 -18.69
C ALA A 171 8.15 14.96 -18.33
N VAL A 172 7.86 14.21 -17.26
CA VAL A 172 8.73 13.14 -16.76
C VAL A 172 8.00 11.82 -16.84
N LEU A 173 8.64 10.80 -17.41
CA LEU A 173 8.16 9.43 -17.43
C LEU A 173 9.02 8.56 -16.52
N ILE A 174 8.44 8.05 -15.44
CA ILE A 174 9.11 7.20 -14.46
C ILE A 174 8.82 5.73 -14.79
N LEU A 175 9.84 4.99 -15.17
CA LEU A 175 9.76 3.58 -15.53
C LEU A 175 10.27 2.72 -14.37
N GLY A 176 9.69 1.53 -14.23
CA GLY A 176 10.17 0.53 -13.28
C GLY A 176 9.07 -0.42 -12.84
N GLU A 177 9.48 -1.55 -12.25
CA GLU A 177 8.56 -2.58 -11.78
C GLU A 177 7.55 -2.07 -10.73
N SER A 178 6.51 -2.85 -10.45
CA SER A 178 5.58 -2.51 -9.38
C SER A 178 6.29 -2.54 -8.03
N GLY A 179 5.99 -1.57 -7.16
CA GLY A 179 6.53 -1.52 -5.80
C GLY A 179 7.96 -0.99 -5.66
N VAL A 180 8.61 -0.46 -6.72
CA VAL A 180 9.96 0.12 -6.63
C VAL A 180 10.01 1.53 -5.99
N GLY A 181 8.87 2.18 -5.78
CA GLY A 181 8.79 3.54 -5.22
C GLY A 181 8.70 4.66 -6.26
N LYS A 182 8.01 4.43 -7.40
CA LYS A 182 7.82 5.44 -8.47
C LYS A 182 7.18 6.73 -7.95
N GLU A 183 6.15 6.64 -7.11
CA GLU A 183 5.50 7.80 -6.50
C GLU A 183 6.44 8.57 -5.55
N VAL A 184 7.27 7.86 -4.78
CA VAL A 184 8.26 8.49 -3.87
C VAL A 184 9.26 9.34 -4.68
N VAL A 185 9.73 8.84 -5.82
CA VAL A 185 10.58 9.61 -6.74
C VAL A 185 9.81 10.78 -7.38
N ALA A 186 8.56 10.59 -7.76
CA ALA A 186 7.72 11.67 -8.29
C ALA A 186 7.54 12.81 -7.28
N ARG A 187 7.24 12.47 -6.01
CA ARG A 187 7.16 13.44 -4.90
C ARG A 187 8.51 14.11 -4.64
N TYR A 188 9.60 13.36 -4.72
CA TYR A 188 10.95 13.92 -4.60
C TYR A 188 11.22 15.00 -5.66
N ILE A 189 10.88 14.72 -6.93
CA ILE A 189 11.01 15.69 -8.03
C ILE A 189 10.14 16.92 -7.78
N HIS A 190 8.88 16.72 -7.38
CA HIS A 190 7.96 17.82 -7.07
C HIS A 190 8.48 18.71 -5.94
N ASN A 191 8.92 18.12 -4.84
CA ASN A 191 9.41 18.83 -3.64
C ASN A 191 10.68 19.65 -3.90
N HIS A 192 11.49 19.25 -4.89
CA HIS A 192 12.69 19.98 -5.31
C HIS A 192 12.45 20.94 -6.48
N SER A 193 11.21 21.06 -6.96
CA SER A 193 10.85 21.92 -8.08
C SER A 193 10.42 23.32 -7.65
N TYR A 194 10.28 24.24 -8.62
CA TYR A 194 9.66 25.55 -8.39
C TYR A 194 8.20 25.47 -7.94
N ARG A 195 7.54 24.31 -8.13
CA ARG A 195 6.15 24.05 -7.75
C ARG A 195 6.03 23.33 -6.41
N ASN A 196 7.09 23.22 -5.61
CA ASN A 196 7.11 22.46 -4.35
C ASN A 196 6.12 22.94 -3.27
N GLY A 197 5.70 24.20 -3.32
CA GLY A 197 4.65 24.76 -2.49
C GLY A 197 3.28 24.73 -3.15
N GLN A 198 3.08 23.99 -4.24
CA GLN A 198 1.81 23.87 -4.97
C GLN A 198 1.26 22.44 -4.82
N ALA A 199 0.03 22.22 -5.28
CA ALA A 199 -0.59 20.91 -5.17
C ALA A 199 0.19 19.83 -5.94
N PHE A 200 0.36 18.66 -5.32
CA PHE A 200 0.76 17.42 -5.97
C PHE A 200 -0.44 16.48 -5.98
N VAL A 201 -0.98 16.19 -7.17
CA VAL A 201 -2.19 15.38 -7.33
C VAL A 201 -1.81 14.02 -7.94
N PRO A 202 -1.67 12.97 -7.13
CA PRO A 202 -1.47 11.61 -7.62
C PRO A 202 -2.80 11.03 -8.13
N ILE A 203 -2.75 10.37 -9.27
CA ILE A 203 -3.89 9.73 -9.92
C ILE A 203 -3.46 8.34 -10.35
N ASN A 204 -4.00 7.32 -9.70
CA ASN A 204 -3.79 5.94 -10.12
C ASN A 204 -4.87 5.54 -11.15
N CYS A 205 -4.45 5.37 -12.41
CA CYS A 205 -5.37 5.05 -13.50
C CYS A 205 -5.99 3.65 -13.40
N SER A 206 -5.33 2.72 -12.71
CA SER A 206 -5.85 1.36 -12.48
C SER A 206 -6.88 1.26 -11.34
N ALA A 207 -6.88 2.23 -10.42
CA ALA A 207 -7.72 2.19 -9.22
C ALA A 207 -9.13 2.75 -9.46
N ILE A 208 -9.31 3.59 -10.49
CA ILE A 208 -10.59 4.22 -10.80
C ILE A 208 -11.30 3.37 -11.87
N PRO A 209 -12.56 2.97 -11.67
CA PRO A 209 -13.33 2.26 -12.68
C PRO A 209 -13.36 3.04 -13.99
N GLU A 210 -13.16 2.35 -15.12
CA GLU A 210 -13.08 2.97 -16.45
C GLU A 210 -14.25 3.92 -16.74
N GLN A 211 -15.46 3.56 -16.30
CA GLN A 211 -16.68 4.34 -16.53
C GLN A 211 -16.69 5.68 -15.77
N LEU A 212 -15.93 5.78 -14.68
CA LEU A 212 -15.82 6.98 -13.85
C LEU A 212 -14.54 7.77 -14.17
N LEU A 213 -13.54 7.14 -14.79
CA LEU A 213 -12.24 7.74 -15.00
C LEU A 213 -12.31 9.05 -15.79
N GLU A 214 -13.20 9.16 -16.78
CA GLU A 214 -13.38 10.41 -17.52
C GLU A 214 -13.92 11.55 -16.64
N SER A 215 -14.96 11.29 -15.86
CA SER A 215 -15.62 12.30 -15.04
C SER A 215 -14.77 12.69 -13.82
N GLU A 216 -13.96 11.77 -13.30
CA GLU A 216 -12.97 12.05 -12.26
C GLU A 216 -11.79 12.88 -12.79
N LEU A 217 -11.19 12.50 -13.92
CA LEU A 217 -10.05 13.22 -14.49
C LEU A 217 -10.42 14.63 -14.97
N PHE A 218 -11.50 14.74 -15.74
CA PHE A 218 -11.84 15.96 -16.47
C PHE A 218 -12.98 16.76 -15.84
N GLY A 219 -13.68 16.22 -14.84
CA GLY A 219 -14.86 16.85 -14.28
C GLY A 219 -16.05 16.81 -15.22
N TYR A 220 -17.20 17.27 -14.73
CA TYR A 220 -18.44 17.32 -15.50
C TYR A 220 -19.27 18.57 -15.16
N GLU A 221 -20.04 19.04 -16.13
CA GLU A 221 -21.05 20.10 -15.90
C GLU A 221 -22.37 19.53 -15.37
N GLY A 222 -23.16 20.37 -14.72
CA GLY A 222 -24.47 19.99 -14.18
C GLY A 222 -25.37 19.42 -15.27
N GLY A 223 -25.89 18.21 -15.05
CA GLY A 223 -26.78 17.54 -16.02
C GLY A 223 -26.08 16.85 -17.20
N ALA A 224 -24.75 16.67 -17.17
CA ALA A 224 -24.02 16.01 -18.25
C ALA A 224 -24.43 14.54 -18.50
N PHE A 225 -24.91 13.83 -17.48
CA PHE A 225 -25.39 12.45 -17.57
C PHE A 225 -26.36 12.12 -16.43
N THR A 226 -27.06 10.98 -16.51
CA THR A 226 -27.97 10.50 -15.47
C THR A 226 -27.23 10.23 -14.16
N GLY A 227 -27.55 10.98 -13.10
CA GLY A 227 -26.84 10.93 -11.80
C GLY A 227 -25.81 12.04 -11.60
N ALA A 228 -25.58 12.91 -12.59
CA ALA A 228 -24.73 14.08 -12.43
C ALA A 228 -25.35 15.07 -11.41
N ARG A 229 -24.53 15.52 -10.45
CA ARG A 229 -24.92 16.60 -9.52
C ARG A 229 -25.30 17.85 -10.30
N LYS A 230 -26.36 18.56 -9.86
CA LYS A 230 -26.83 19.79 -10.52
C LYS A 230 -25.75 20.88 -10.60
N GLN A 231 -24.83 20.93 -9.64
CA GLN A 231 -23.74 21.90 -9.62
C GLN A 231 -22.49 21.47 -10.43
N GLY A 232 -22.48 20.26 -11.01
CA GLY A 232 -21.28 19.69 -11.64
C GLY A 232 -20.22 19.23 -10.63
N LYS A 233 -19.04 18.86 -11.13
CA LYS A 233 -17.85 18.49 -10.33
C LYS A 233 -16.58 18.91 -11.08
N LYS A 234 -15.61 19.48 -10.36
CA LYS A 234 -14.26 19.77 -10.89
C LYS A 234 -13.48 18.46 -11.08
N GLY A 235 -12.72 18.37 -12.17
CA GLY A 235 -11.84 17.22 -12.41
C GLY A 235 -10.54 17.28 -11.60
N LEU A 236 -9.89 16.13 -11.41
CA LEU A 236 -8.58 16.03 -10.76
C LEU A 236 -7.51 16.90 -11.45
N LEU A 237 -7.57 17.02 -12.78
CA LEU A 237 -6.69 17.91 -13.55
C LEU A 237 -6.87 19.39 -13.20
N GLU A 238 -8.10 19.81 -12.90
CA GLU A 238 -8.38 21.18 -12.46
C GLU A 238 -7.87 21.43 -11.05
N LEU A 239 -7.92 20.43 -10.17
CA LEU A 239 -7.41 20.52 -8.80
C LEU A 239 -5.88 20.66 -8.76
N ALA A 240 -5.19 20.13 -9.77
CA ALA A 240 -3.74 20.22 -9.88
C ALA A 240 -3.25 21.53 -10.51
N ASN A 241 -4.15 22.44 -10.90
CA ASN A 241 -3.79 23.67 -11.61
C ASN A 241 -2.80 24.53 -10.80
N GLY A 242 -1.72 24.99 -11.43
CA GLY A 242 -0.56 25.63 -10.80
C GLY A 242 0.44 24.65 -10.18
N GLY A 243 0.06 23.39 -9.98
CA GLY A 243 0.85 22.34 -9.35
C GLY A 243 1.34 21.26 -10.31
N THR A 244 1.38 20.03 -9.82
CA THR A 244 1.86 18.85 -10.55
C THR A 244 0.83 17.72 -10.51
N VAL A 245 0.56 17.12 -11.66
CA VAL A 245 -0.22 15.88 -11.78
C VAL A 245 0.75 14.72 -11.92
N PHE A 246 0.55 13.67 -11.11
CA PHE A 246 1.27 12.42 -11.24
C PHE A 246 0.31 11.30 -11.64
N PHE A 247 0.47 10.76 -12.85
CA PHE A 247 -0.29 9.62 -13.31
C PHE A 247 0.45 8.32 -13.02
N ASP A 248 -0.05 7.52 -12.08
CA ASP A 248 0.44 6.16 -11.84
C ASP A 248 -0.31 5.16 -12.71
N GLU A 249 0.43 4.20 -13.26
CA GLU A 249 -0.02 3.23 -14.26
C GLU A 249 -0.71 3.88 -15.49
N ILE A 250 -0.04 4.88 -16.10
CA ILE A 250 -0.55 5.62 -17.27
C ILE A 250 -0.92 4.70 -18.46
N ALA A 251 -0.30 3.52 -18.55
CA ALA A 251 -0.56 2.52 -19.59
C ALA A 251 -2.00 1.98 -19.55
N GLU A 252 -2.66 2.02 -18.39
CA GLU A 252 -4.03 1.56 -18.17
C GLU A 252 -5.09 2.57 -18.67
N LEU A 253 -4.69 3.74 -19.19
CA LEU A 253 -5.64 4.70 -19.74
C LEU A 253 -6.30 4.17 -21.02
N PRO A 254 -7.65 4.19 -21.10
CA PRO A 254 -8.37 3.90 -22.34
C PRO A 254 -7.98 4.85 -23.49
N LEU A 255 -7.98 4.34 -24.74
CA LEU A 255 -7.55 5.09 -25.93
C LEU A 255 -8.30 6.42 -26.16
N ASN A 256 -9.60 6.47 -25.84
CA ASN A 256 -10.40 7.70 -25.92
C ASN A 256 -9.91 8.75 -24.91
N LEU A 257 -9.55 8.33 -23.70
CA LEU A 257 -9.02 9.22 -22.66
C LEU A 257 -7.59 9.64 -22.96
N GLN A 258 -6.78 8.79 -23.58
CA GLN A 258 -5.45 9.16 -24.08
C GLN A 258 -5.54 10.34 -25.07
N ALA A 259 -6.50 10.31 -26.01
CA ALA A 259 -6.71 11.40 -26.95
C ALA A 259 -7.15 12.71 -26.26
N LYS A 260 -7.99 12.61 -25.22
CA LYS A 260 -8.46 13.77 -24.45
C LYS A 260 -7.33 14.36 -23.58
N LEU A 261 -6.53 13.51 -22.94
CA LEU A 261 -5.36 13.93 -22.18
C LEU A 261 -4.32 14.60 -23.08
N LEU A 262 -4.06 14.05 -24.27
CA LEU A 262 -3.17 14.68 -25.25
C LEU A 262 -3.62 16.11 -25.59
N ARG A 263 -4.92 16.32 -25.83
CA ARG A 263 -5.47 17.66 -26.08
C ARG A 263 -5.22 18.62 -24.92
N VAL A 264 -5.37 18.15 -23.68
CA VAL A 264 -5.06 18.96 -22.49
C VAL A 264 -3.58 19.33 -22.45
N ILE A 265 -2.68 18.36 -22.68
CA ILE A 265 -1.23 18.59 -22.64
C ILE A 265 -0.78 19.56 -23.75
N GLN A 266 -1.38 19.48 -24.94
CA GLN A 266 -1.03 20.33 -26.07
C GLN A 266 -1.61 21.74 -25.97
N SER A 267 -2.91 21.85 -25.62
CA SER A 267 -3.61 23.14 -25.62
C SER A 267 -3.50 23.89 -24.30
N GLN A 268 -3.07 23.22 -23.22
CA GLN A 268 -3.14 23.74 -21.85
C GLN A 268 -4.56 24.20 -21.48
N ARG A 269 -5.56 23.52 -22.04
CA ARG A 269 -6.98 23.78 -21.81
C ARG A 269 -7.74 22.49 -21.59
N LEU A 270 -8.66 22.53 -20.65
CA LEU A 270 -9.56 21.43 -20.32
C LEU A 270 -11.00 21.83 -20.61
N VAL A 271 -11.77 20.86 -21.09
CA VAL A 271 -13.22 20.97 -21.25
C VAL A 271 -13.86 19.85 -20.42
N ARG A 272 -14.77 20.23 -19.52
CA ARG A 272 -15.52 19.27 -18.69
C ARG A 272 -16.43 18.40 -19.54
N VAL A 273 -16.74 17.21 -19.05
CA VAL A 273 -17.73 16.33 -19.69
C VAL A 273 -19.09 17.05 -19.77
N GLY A 274 -19.68 17.06 -20.96
CA GLY A 274 -20.95 17.75 -21.25
C GLY A 274 -20.86 19.27 -21.34
N GLY A 275 -19.69 19.85 -21.07
CA GLY A 275 -19.47 21.29 -21.11
C GLY A 275 -18.88 21.80 -22.42
N THR A 276 -18.93 23.11 -22.61
CA THR A 276 -18.29 23.82 -23.74
C THR A 276 -17.24 24.83 -23.29
N SER A 277 -17.19 25.13 -21.99
CA SER A 277 -16.22 26.05 -21.39
C SER A 277 -14.79 25.49 -21.49
N GLN A 278 -13.87 26.31 -21.98
CA GLN A 278 -12.44 26.01 -21.98
C GLN A 278 -11.79 26.59 -20.73
N ILE A 279 -11.27 25.72 -19.87
CA ILE A 279 -10.59 26.07 -18.63
C ILE A 279 -9.09 26.03 -18.88
N ARG A 280 -8.39 27.15 -18.70
CA ARG A 280 -6.92 27.19 -18.82
C ARG A 280 -6.28 26.41 -17.67
N LEU A 281 -5.32 25.55 -17.99
CA LEU A 281 -4.56 24.76 -17.05
C LEU A 281 -3.06 25.04 -17.19
N ASP A 282 -2.40 25.20 -16.06
CA ASP A 282 -0.95 25.24 -15.94
C ASP A 282 -0.51 24.11 -15.00
N VAL A 283 -0.30 22.92 -15.56
CA VAL A 283 0.03 21.72 -14.79
C VAL A 283 1.33 21.11 -15.30
N ARG A 284 2.24 20.80 -14.38
CA ARG A 284 3.37 19.92 -14.68
C ARG A 284 2.88 18.48 -14.74
N ILE A 285 3.30 17.75 -15.78
CA ILE A 285 2.92 16.34 -15.97
C ILE A 285 4.07 15.42 -15.56
N MET A 286 3.78 14.50 -14.66
CA MET A 286 4.63 13.34 -14.41
C MET A 286 3.79 12.07 -14.58
N SER A 287 4.39 11.01 -15.09
CA SER A 287 3.70 9.76 -15.34
C SER A 287 4.59 8.59 -14.95
N ALA A 288 3.98 7.47 -14.58
CA ALA A 288 4.66 6.26 -14.20
C ALA A 288 3.98 5.03 -14.80
N THR A 289 4.76 4.00 -15.10
CA THR A 289 4.26 2.68 -15.50
C THR A 289 5.34 1.61 -15.33
N ASN A 290 4.91 0.36 -15.16
CA ASN A 290 5.76 -0.82 -15.30
C ASN A 290 5.72 -1.45 -16.71
N ASP A 291 4.84 -1.00 -17.59
CA ASP A 291 4.70 -1.52 -18.95
C ASP A 291 5.69 -0.89 -19.93
N ASP A 292 6.06 -1.67 -20.95
CA ASP A 292 6.78 -1.17 -22.11
C ASP A 292 5.82 -0.40 -23.03
N LEU A 293 5.74 0.93 -22.83
CA LEU A 293 4.90 1.80 -23.65
C LEU A 293 5.28 1.73 -25.14
N ALA A 294 6.55 1.57 -25.49
CA ALA A 294 6.96 1.48 -26.89
C ALA A 294 6.39 0.22 -27.56
N LYS A 295 6.32 -0.89 -26.82
CA LYS A 295 5.62 -2.11 -27.26
C LYS A 295 4.11 -1.89 -27.35
N LEU A 296 3.48 -1.21 -26.39
CA LEU A 296 2.03 -0.92 -26.44
C LEU A 296 1.65 0.01 -27.60
N VAL A 297 2.53 0.95 -27.98
CA VAL A 297 2.37 1.78 -29.18
C VAL A 297 2.37 0.92 -30.44
N LYS A 298 3.33 0.00 -30.58
CA LYS A 298 3.38 -0.95 -31.72
C LYS A 298 2.11 -1.83 -31.79
N GLN A 299 1.52 -2.14 -30.64
CA GLN A 299 0.27 -2.91 -30.53
C GLN A 299 -1.00 -2.06 -30.69
N LYS A 300 -0.89 -0.74 -30.92
CA LYS A 300 -2.01 0.21 -30.98
C LYS A 300 -2.87 0.26 -29.70
N LYS A 301 -2.30 -0.14 -28.56
CA LYS A 301 -2.93 -0.03 -27.23
C LYS A 301 -2.60 1.28 -26.54
N PHE A 302 -1.55 1.95 -27.00
CA PHE A 302 -1.18 3.29 -26.56
C PHE A 302 -0.93 4.17 -27.80
N ARG A 303 -1.32 5.44 -27.74
CA ARG A 303 -1.14 6.36 -28.88
C ARG A 303 0.30 6.85 -28.95
N ASP A 304 0.85 6.94 -30.17
CA ASP A 304 2.22 7.38 -30.40
C ASP A 304 2.40 8.86 -30.02
N ASP A 305 1.45 9.71 -30.38
CA ASP A 305 1.43 11.14 -30.13
C ASP A 305 1.47 11.49 -28.64
N LEU A 306 0.71 10.76 -27.81
CA LEU A 306 0.76 10.89 -26.36
C LEU A 306 2.09 10.38 -25.80
N TYR A 307 2.59 9.24 -26.27
CA TYR A 307 3.86 8.67 -25.83
C TYR A 307 5.01 9.66 -25.97
N TYR A 308 5.17 10.29 -27.14
CA TYR A 308 6.22 11.29 -27.35
C TYR A 308 6.06 12.55 -26.50
N ARG A 309 4.82 12.87 -26.08
CA ARG A 309 4.56 14.06 -25.26
C ARG A 309 4.82 13.85 -23.78
N ILE A 310 4.66 12.62 -23.27
CA ILE A 310 4.95 12.29 -21.87
C ILE A 310 6.38 11.77 -21.68
N ASN A 311 6.96 11.12 -22.69
CA ASN A 311 8.32 10.57 -22.64
C ASN A 311 9.39 11.61 -23.05
N VAL A 312 9.35 12.80 -22.43
CA VAL A 312 10.36 13.84 -22.69
C VAL A 312 11.62 13.58 -21.86
N ILE A 313 11.47 13.23 -20.59
CA ILE A 313 12.56 12.84 -19.71
C ILE A 313 12.23 11.49 -19.06
N PRO A 314 12.80 10.37 -19.54
CA PRO A 314 12.64 9.08 -18.89
C PRO A 314 13.53 8.95 -17.65
N VAL A 315 12.98 8.38 -16.58
CA VAL A 315 13.69 8.04 -15.34
C VAL A 315 13.39 6.59 -15.00
N GLU A 316 14.37 5.70 -15.12
CA GLU A 316 14.18 4.27 -14.85
C GLU A 316 14.66 3.92 -13.44
N ILE A 317 13.76 3.36 -12.62
CA ILE A 317 14.06 2.92 -11.26
C ILE A 317 14.34 1.41 -11.27
N PRO A 318 15.54 0.98 -10.86
CA PRO A 318 15.90 -0.42 -10.85
C PRO A 318 15.12 -1.20 -9.78
N PRO A 319 14.83 -2.48 -10.03
CA PRO A 319 14.24 -3.36 -9.04
C PRO A 319 15.18 -3.56 -7.85
N LEU A 320 14.63 -3.92 -6.69
CA LEU A 320 15.35 -3.98 -5.42
C LEU A 320 16.51 -4.99 -5.45
N ARG A 321 16.37 -6.11 -6.18
CA ARG A 321 17.44 -7.08 -6.44
C ARG A 321 18.71 -6.49 -7.07
N GLU A 322 18.59 -5.36 -7.76
CA GLU A 322 19.71 -4.67 -8.41
C GLU A 322 20.32 -3.56 -7.56
N ARG A 323 19.77 -3.30 -6.37
CA ARG A 323 20.19 -2.29 -5.39
C ARG A 323 20.10 -2.85 -3.96
N LYS A 324 20.75 -3.99 -3.73
CA LYS A 324 20.66 -4.74 -2.47
C LYS A 324 21.12 -3.95 -1.25
N GLU A 325 21.98 -2.95 -1.45
CA GLU A 325 22.45 -2.02 -0.41
C GLU A 325 21.30 -1.20 0.19
N ASP A 326 20.18 -1.07 -0.51
CA ASP A 326 18.99 -0.37 -0.02
C ASP A 326 18.11 -1.24 0.88
N ILE A 327 18.28 -2.58 0.87
CA ILE A 327 17.41 -3.49 1.63
C ILE A 327 17.54 -3.25 3.14
N TYR A 328 18.76 -3.19 3.68
CA TYR A 328 18.99 -2.95 5.10
C TYR A 328 18.34 -1.66 5.61
N PRO A 329 18.63 -0.47 5.03
CA PRO A 329 18.04 0.77 5.51
C PRO A 329 16.51 0.81 5.33
N LEU A 330 15.97 0.19 4.27
CA LEU A 330 14.52 0.06 4.08
C LEU A 330 13.88 -0.80 5.19
N VAL A 331 14.46 -1.97 5.47
CA VAL A 331 13.97 -2.87 6.53
C VAL A 331 13.99 -2.16 7.89
N MET A 332 15.09 -1.47 8.22
CA MET A 332 15.21 -0.74 9.49
C MET A 332 14.21 0.42 9.58
N HIS A 333 13.96 1.12 8.48
CA HIS A 333 12.94 2.18 8.44
C HIS A 333 11.55 1.63 8.71
N PHE A 334 11.14 0.58 8.00
CA PHE A 334 9.84 -0.06 8.21
C PHE A 334 9.70 -0.62 9.63
N LEU A 335 10.75 -1.29 10.14
CA LEU A 335 10.75 -1.82 11.50
C LEU A 335 10.56 -0.72 12.54
N SER A 336 11.26 0.41 12.38
CA SER A 336 11.10 1.58 13.25
C SER A 336 9.68 2.15 13.20
N ARG A 337 9.11 2.30 12.00
CA ARG A 337 7.74 2.75 11.79
C ARG A 337 6.73 1.83 12.49
N PHE A 338 6.86 0.52 12.30
CA PHE A 338 5.94 -0.45 12.90
C PHE A 338 6.11 -0.59 14.40
N ASN A 339 7.33 -0.49 14.92
CA ASN A 339 7.59 -0.41 16.36
C ASN A 339 6.87 0.77 17.01
N LYS A 340 6.93 1.96 16.41
CA LYS A 340 6.17 3.13 16.88
C LYS A 340 4.66 2.88 16.81
N LYS A 341 4.18 2.32 15.68
CA LYS A 341 2.75 2.08 15.43
C LYS A 341 2.15 1.07 16.41
N TYR A 342 2.85 -0.02 16.69
CA TYR A 342 2.39 -1.10 17.57
C TYR A 342 2.88 -0.97 19.02
N ARG A 343 3.69 0.05 19.31
CA ARG A 343 4.33 0.27 20.62
C ARG A 343 5.15 -0.96 21.05
N THR A 344 5.93 -1.49 20.12
CA THR A 344 6.83 -2.63 20.31
C THR A 344 8.29 -2.22 20.15
N GLU A 345 9.22 -3.05 20.63
CA GLU A 345 10.66 -2.85 20.48
C GLU A 345 11.31 -4.00 19.69
N LYS A 346 10.68 -4.38 18.58
CA LYS A 346 11.15 -5.49 17.74
C LYS A 346 12.52 -5.18 17.15
N ARG A 347 13.38 -6.19 17.12
CA ARG A 347 14.73 -6.18 16.55
C ARG A 347 14.86 -7.33 15.58
N ILE A 348 15.59 -7.14 14.48
CA ILE A 348 15.88 -8.21 13.53
C ILE A 348 17.28 -8.72 13.79
N THR A 349 17.41 -10.03 14.00
CA THR A 349 18.71 -10.67 14.19
C THR A 349 19.55 -10.65 12.90
N LYS A 350 20.87 -10.73 13.05
CA LYS A 350 21.79 -10.74 11.90
C LYS A 350 21.44 -11.83 10.88
N GLU A 351 21.14 -13.04 11.36
CA GLU A 351 20.78 -14.19 10.51
C GLU A 351 19.50 -13.93 9.71
N ALA A 352 18.47 -13.35 10.34
CA ALA A 352 17.25 -12.95 9.65
C ALA A 352 17.52 -11.83 8.62
N MET A 353 18.36 -10.84 8.97
CA MET A 353 18.73 -9.76 8.06
C MET A 353 19.50 -10.27 6.83
N ASP A 354 20.42 -11.22 7.01
CA ASP A 354 21.19 -11.80 5.90
C ASP A 354 20.26 -12.52 4.90
N LEU A 355 19.21 -13.21 5.39
CA LEU A 355 18.16 -13.80 4.55
C LEU A 355 17.35 -12.74 3.81
N LEU A 356 17.00 -11.63 4.48
CA LEU A 356 16.28 -10.52 3.86
C LEU A 356 17.10 -9.86 2.75
N ILE A 357 18.42 -9.67 2.94
CA ILE A 357 19.32 -9.10 1.92
C ILE A 357 19.53 -10.09 0.76
N GLY A 358 19.57 -11.38 1.05
CA GLY A 358 19.79 -12.44 0.06
C GLY A 358 18.61 -12.66 -0.91
N TYR A 359 17.40 -12.23 -0.55
CA TYR A 359 16.20 -12.45 -1.35
C TYR A 359 16.07 -11.46 -2.52
N ASP A 360 15.43 -11.90 -3.61
CA ASP A 360 15.29 -11.10 -4.85
C ASP A 360 14.17 -10.06 -4.81
N TRP A 361 13.26 -10.14 -3.83
CA TRP A 361 12.15 -9.19 -3.66
C TRP A 361 11.36 -8.90 -4.94
N PRO A 362 10.64 -9.88 -5.52
CA PRO A 362 9.84 -9.69 -6.74
C PRO A 362 8.75 -8.61 -6.59
N GLY A 363 8.25 -8.35 -5.38
CA GLY A 363 7.34 -7.23 -5.09
C GLY A 363 8.05 -5.96 -4.61
N ASN A 364 9.37 -5.89 -4.74
CA ASN A 364 10.23 -4.75 -4.45
C ASN A 364 10.00 -4.18 -3.02
N VAL A 365 10.07 -2.86 -2.85
CA VAL A 365 9.96 -2.17 -1.55
C VAL A 365 8.59 -2.43 -0.89
N ARG A 366 7.53 -2.58 -1.68
CA ARG A 366 6.19 -2.90 -1.17
C ARG A 366 6.15 -4.28 -0.50
N GLU A 367 6.82 -5.27 -1.08
CA GLU A 367 6.93 -6.60 -0.45
C GLU A 367 7.77 -6.56 0.82
N VAL A 368 8.86 -5.78 0.84
CA VAL A 368 9.67 -5.57 2.06
C VAL A 368 8.81 -4.98 3.18
N GLY A 369 8.10 -3.89 2.92
CA GLY A 369 7.24 -3.25 3.91
C GLY A 369 6.20 -4.21 4.49
N ASN A 370 5.46 -4.92 3.62
CA ASN A 370 4.46 -5.90 4.02
C ASN A 370 5.06 -7.08 4.80
N MET A 371 6.26 -7.51 4.44
CA MET A 371 6.98 -8.56 5.14
C MET A 371 7.36 -8.12 6.56
N VAL A 372 7.99 -6.94 6.69
CA VAL A 372 8.42 -6.39 7.98
C VAL A 372 7.22 -6.13 8.89
N GLU A 373 6.12 -5.59 8.36
CA GLU A 373 4.86 -5.42 9.12
C GLU A 373 4.37 -6.76 9.68
N ARG A 374 4.31 -7.79 8.82
CA ARG A 374 3.84 -9.12 9.19
C ARG A 374 4.68 -9.72 10.32
N VAL A 375 6.01 -9.72 10.19
CA VAL A 375 6.88 -10.32 11.20
C VAL A 375 6.87 -9.51 12.50
N ALA A 376 6.81 -8.18 12.42
CA ALA A 376 6.70 -7.32 13.60
C ALA A 376 5.39 -7.57 14.38
N ALA A 377 4.29 -7.84 13.67
CA ALA A 377 2.99 -8.10 14.28
C ALA A 377 2.81 -9.55 14.79
N MET A 378 3.44 -10.53 14.16
CA MET A 378 3.26 -11.96 14.49
C MET A 378 4.30 -12.49 15.49
N THR A 379 5.48 -11.88 15.58
CA THR A 379 6.55 -12.36 16.47
C THR A 379 6.21 -11.96 17.91
N ILE A 380 6.10 -12.96 18.79
CA ILE A 380 5.84 -12.73 20.21
C ILE A 380 7.05 -12.06 20.86
N GLU A 381 8.23 -12.64 20.66
CA GLU A 381 9.50 -12.14 21.19
C GLU A 381 9.95 -10.85 20.50
N ASP A 382 10.79 -10.07 21.17
CA ASP A 382 11.33 -8.84 20.58
C ASP A 382 12.35 -9.11 19.48
N ASP A 383 13.12 -10.19 19.59
CA ASP A 383 14.07 -10.58 18.56
C ASP A 383 13.39 -11.44 17.49
N ILE A 384 13.33 -10.92 16.27
CA ILE A 384 12.87 -11.60 15.05
C ILE A 384 14.03 -12.46 14.54
N LEU A 385 13.83 -13.77 14.62
CA LEU A 385 14.78 -14.81 14.22
C LEU A 385 14.51 -15.26 12.78
N ALA A 386 15.48 -15.94 12.18
CA ALA A 386 15.33 -16.47 10.82
C ALA A 386 14.07 -17.36 10.68
N LYS A 387 13.77 -18.19 11.70
CA LYS A 387 12.59 -19.06 11.73
C LYS A 387 11.25 -18.32 11.72
N ASP A 388 11.23 -17.05 12.10
CA ASP A 388 10.02 -16.22 12.13
C ASP A 388 9.72 -15.61 10.76
N LEU A 389 10.68 -15.69 9.82
CA LEU A 389 10.49 -15.30 8.43
C LEU A 389 9.68 -16.37 7.68
N PRO A 390 8.79 -15.97 6.74
CA PRO A 390 8.05 -16.91 5.90
C PRO A 390 8.94 -17.90 5.15
N GLU A 391 8.46 -19.13 4.99
CA GLU A 391 9.19 -20.22 4.34
C GLU A 391 9.79 -19.89 2.98
N LYS A 392 9.16 -18.99 2.20
CA LYS A 392 9.69 -18.53 0.91
C LYS A 392 11.06 -17.85 1.00
N LEU A 393 11.36 -17.20 2.12
CA LEU A 393 12.68 -16.60 2.42
C LEU A 393 13.67 -17.67 2.91
N LEU A 394 13.16 -18.76 3.48
CA LEU A 394 13.95 -19.90 3.97
C LEU A 394 14.33 -20.89 2.87
N THR A 395 13.49 -21.00 1.83
CA THR A 395 13.61 -22.04 0.79
C THR A 395 14.38 -21.63 -0.45
N LYS A 396 14.67 -20.34 -0.65
CA LYS A 396 15.57 -19.87 -1.72
C LYS A 396 16.34 -18.62 -1.29
N GLY A 397 17.28 -18.81 -0.37
CA GLY A 397 18.49 -18.00 -0.40
C GLY A 397 19.39 -18.57 -1.47
N THR A 398 19.69 -17.79 -2.51
CA THR A 398 20.85 -17.99 -3.38
C THR A 398 22.13 -17.77 -2.57
N PHE A 399 22.36 -18.64 -1.59
CA PHE A 399 23.70 -18.92 -1.11
C PHE A 399 24.27 -19.92 -2.12
N ASP A 400 25.44 -19.58 -2.63
CA ASP A 400 26.24 -20.34 -3.57
C ASP A 400 26.00 -21.85 -3.41
N GLN A 401 25.56 -22.51 -4.50
CA GLN A 401 25.22 -23.94 -4.52
C GLN A 401 26.49 -24.75 -4.21
N GLY A 402 26.80 -24.93 -2.93
CA GLY A 402 28.01 -25.61 -2.48
C GLY A 402 28.50 -25.20 -1.07
N THR A 403 28.00 -24.12 -0.48
CA THR A 403 28.51 -23.65 0.82
C THR A 403 27.97 -24.48 2.00
N VAL A 404 28.86 -25.15 2.73
CA VAL A 404 28.53 -25.85 3.99
C VAL A 404 28.64 -24.88 5.15
N PHE A 405 27.54 -24.65 5.87
CA PHE A 405 27.52 -23.78 7.05
C PHE A 405 27.97 -24.54 8.31
N VAL A 406 28.93 -23.96 9.04
CA VAL A 406 29.38 -24.46 10.35
C VAL A 406 28.92 -23.47 11.42
N HIS A 407 27.87 -23.85 12.16
CA HIS A 407 27.22 -22.97 13.14
C HIS A 407 28.00 -22.83 14.46
N GLU A 408 28.81 -23.83 14.81
CA GLU A 408 29.59 -23.87 16.04
C GLU A 408 30.87 -24.69 15.85
N ILE A 409 31.91 -24.41 16.65
CA ILE A 409 33.15 -25.19 16.63
C ILE A 409 32.86 -26.56 17.27
N MET A 410 32.96 -27.63 16.47
CA MET A 410 32.82 -29.01 16.93
C MET A 410 34.03 -29.85 16.53
N PRO A 411 34.26 -31.02 17.15
CA PRO A 411 35.36 -31.90 16.77
C PRO A 411 35.33 -32.24 15.26
N LEU A 412 36.42 -31.97 14.54
CA LEU A 412 36.48 -32.08 13.07
C LEU A 412 36.01 -33.45 12.54
N LYS A 413 36.34 -34.54 13.25
CA LYS A 413 35.88 -35.90 12.89
C LYS A 413 34.35 -36.04 12.92
N GLN A 414 33.68 -35.35 13.84
CA GLN A 414 32.22 -35.35 13.95
C GLN A 414 31.57 -34.47 12.87
N ALA A 415 32.14 -33.30 12.61
CA ALA A 415 31.68 -32.40 11.55
C ALA A 415 31.71 -33.10 10.18
N VAL A 416 32.85 -33.70 9.83
CA VAL A 416 33.02 -34.44 8.56
C VAL A 416 32.05 -35.62 8.49
N ALA A 417 31.89 -36.39 9.57
CA ALA A 417 30.97 -37.53 9.58
C ALA A 417 29.50 -37.12 9.44
N SER A 418 29.10 -35.97 10.00
CA SER A 418 27.74 -35.43 9.91
C SER A 418 27.42 -35.00 8.48
N VAL A 419 28.30 -34.20 7.87
CA VAL A 419 28.14 -33.74 6.47
C VAL A 419 28.13 -34.95 5.52
N GLU A 420 29.04 -35.90 5.73
CA GLU A 420 29.11 -37.13 4.95
C GLU A 420 27.80 -37.93 5.05
N LYS A 421 27.26 -38.13 6.26
CA LYS A 421 25.98 -38.84 6.46
C LYS A 421 24.82 -38.15 5.76
N GLN A 422 24.75 -36.82 5.80
CA GLN A 422 23.69 -36.05 5.17
C GLN A 422 23.74 -36.13 3.64
N LEU A 423 24.93 -36.03 3.04
CA LEU A 423 25.13 -36.20 1.59
C LEU A 423 24.77 -37.61 1.14
N MET A 424 25.21 -38.63 1.88
CA MET A 424 24.88 -40.02 1.57
C MET A 424 23.37 -40.29 1.69
N LEU A 425 22.68 -39.69 2.67
CA LEU A 425 21.22 -39.84 2.82
C LEU A 425 20.45 -39.24 1.65
N ARG A 426 20.82 -38.02 1.20
CA ARG A 426 20.17 -37.37 0.06
C ARG A 426 20.41 -38.14 -1.23
N ALA A 427 21.67 -38.52 -1.48
CA ALA A 427 22.01 -39.30 -2.67
C ALA A 427 21.28 -40.65 -2.69
N TYR A 428 21.14 -41.32 -1.54
CA TYR A 428 20.40 -42.57 -1.41
C TYR A 428 18.89 -42.42 -1.69
N LYS A 429 18.26 -41.32 -1.26
CA LYS A 429 16.82 -41.08 -1.53
C LYS A 429 16.53 -40.76 -2.99
N GLU A 430 17.45 -40.08 -3.66
CA GLU A 430 17.23 -39.55 -5.02
C GLU A 430 17.75 -40.45 -6.13
N SER A 431 18.56 -41.47 -5.79
CA SER A 431 19.24 -42.32 -6.77
C SER A 431 18.78 -43.77 -6.66
N LYS A 432 18.63 -44.44 -7.79
CA LYS A 432 18.08 -45.81 -7.88
C LYS A 432 19.14 -46.93 -7.80
N SER A 433 20.43 -46.59 -7.81
CA SER A 433 21.52 -47.57 -7.75
C SER A 433 22.75 -47.01 -7.04
N THR A 434 23.61 -47.91 -6.54
CA THR A 434 24.87 -47.54 -5.89
C THR A 434 25.86 -46.86 -6.86
N TYR A 435 25.78 -47.19 -8.16
CA TYR A 435 26.55 -46.52 -9.21
C TYR A 435 26.11 -45.06 -9.41
N ALA A 436 24.81 -44.80 -9.48
CA ALA A 436 24.28 -43.43 -9.63
C ALA A 436 24.61 -42.53 -8.42
N ILE A 437 24.66 -43.12 -7.22
CA ILE A 437 25.11 -42.43 -5.99
C ILE A 437 26.58 -42.06 -6.10
N ALA A 438 27.42 -43.00 -6.55
CA ALA A 438 28.86 -42.81 -6.68
C ALA A 438 29.21 -41.72 -7.71
N GLU A 439 28.53 -41.74 -8.86
CA GLU A 439 28.68 -40.74 -9.92
C GLU A 439 28.29 -39.34 -9.44
N ARG A 440 27.10 -39.20 -8.82
CA ARG A 440 26.61 -37.91 -8.30
C ARG A 440 27.49 -37.32 -7.20
N LEU A 441 28.10 -38.16 -6.38
CA LEU A 441 28.98 -37.73 -5.29
C LEU A 441 30.46 -37.62 -5.70
N GLY A 442 30.82 -37.98 -6.93
CA GLY A 442 32.20 -37.95 -7.42
C GLY A 442 33.14 -38.92 -6.69
N ILE A 443 32.63 -40.06 -6.21
CA ILE A 443 33.40 -41.07 -5.48
C ILE A 443 33.38 -42.44 -6.18
N SER A 444 34.27 -43.36 -5.80
CA SER A 444 34.21 -44.72 -6.32
C SER A 444 32.97 -45.47 -5.80
N GLN A 445 32.44 -46.40 -6.62
CA GLN A 445 31.29 -47.24 -6.22
C GLN A 445 31.56 -48.01 -4.92
N SER A 446 32.78 -48.56 -4.77
CA SER A 446 33.19 -49.24 -3.54
C SER A 446 33.19 -48.32 -2.31
N SER A 447 33.53 -47.04 -2.48
CA SER A 447 33.44 -46.03 -1.42
C SER A 447 32.00 -45.68 -1.08
N ALA A 448 31.12 -45.56 -2.08
CA ALA A 448 29.70 -45.30 -1.87
C ALA A 448 29.06 -46.45 -1.06
N VAL A 449 29.29 -47.71 -1.45
CA VAL A 449 28.78 -48.89 -0.74
C VAL A 449 29.30 -48.95 0.70
N ARG A 450 30.61 -48.74 0.91
CA ARG A 450 31.21 -48.75 2.26
C ARG A 450 30.61 -47.67 3.16
N LYS A 451 30.39 -46.46 2.63
CA LYS A 451 29.80 -45.34 3.38
C LYS A 451 28.31 -45.57 3.64
N LEU A 452 27.56 -46.11 2.68
CA LEU A 452 26.15 -46.50 2.89
C LEU A 452 26.02 -47.54 4.00
N ASN A 453 26.82 -48.61 3.95
CA ASN A 453 26.82 -49.65 4.97
C ASN A 453 27.21 -49.12 6.35
N LYS A 454 28.17 -48.19 6.41
CA LYS A 454 28.60 -47.53 7.65
C LYS A 454 27.48 -46.72 8.32
N TYR A 455 26.59 -46.08 7.56
CA TYR A 455 25.56 -45.18 8.11
C TYR A 455 24.15 -45.75 8.15
N PHE A 456 23.84 -46.73 7.29
CA PHE A 456 22.46 -47.22 7.08
C PHE A 456 22.32 -48.76 7.17
N GLY A 457 23.40 -49.51 7.44
CA GLY A 457 23.37 -50.97 7.49
C GLY A 457 23.47 -51.63 6.10
N ASP A 458 23.32 -52.95 6.00
CA ASP A 458 23.58 -53.67 4.74
C ASP A 458 22.64 -53.26 3.59
N VAL A 459 23.17 -52.51 2.62
CA VAL A 459 22.39 -51.94 1.49
C VAL A 459 22.33 -52.90 0.29
N LYS A 460 23.10 -53.99 0.32
CA LYS A 460 23.22 -54.96 -0.80
C LYS A 460 21.92 -55.66 -1.20
N GLU A 461 20.87 -55.65 -0.37
CA GLU A 461 19.58 -56.30 -0.70
C GLU A 461 18.52 -55.35 -1.29
N ARG A 462 18.67 -54.02 -1.20
CA ARG A 462 17.59 -53.07 -1.53
C ARG A 462 17.80 -52.25 -2.81
N LEU A 463 19.06 -52.10 -3.24
CA LEU A 463 19.42 -51.40 -4.47
C LEU A 463 20.37 -52.32 -5.24
N GLY A 464 19.80 -53.16 -6.10
CA GLY A 464 20.54 -54.11 -6.95
C GLY A 464 21.63 -53.46 -7.78
#